data_AF-A0A8T7AZ45-F1
#
_entry.id   AF-A0A8T7AZ45-F1
#
_cell.length_a   1.000
_cell.length_b   1.000
_cell.length_c   1.000
_cell.angle_alpha   90.00
_cell.angle_beta   90.00
_cell.angle_gamma   90.00
#
_symmetry.space_group_name_H-M   'P 1'
#
loop_
_entity.id
_entity.type
_entity.pdbx_description
1 polymer ?
#
loop_
_entity_poly.entity_id
_entity_poly.type
_entity_poly.pdbx_seq_one_letter_code
_entity_poly.pdbx_strand_id
1 'polypeptide(L)'
;NVVFTARDADVIKTYVRIGMGVGVVASMASECDDTDLTAIDATGLFPRLTTWVGFPRDKVLRRYMVEFIELLAGHLTPELVAEAATAGSQEEVDALFGHLQLPLRGVCADDDNATKKT
;
A
#
# COMPACT_ATOMS: atom_id res chain seq x y z
N ASN A 1 8.65 -15.39 -19.16
CA ASN A 1 8.47 -14.55 -20.37
C ASN A 1 7.36 -13.56 -20.06
N VAL A 2 7.56 -12.25 -20.32
CA VAL A 2 6.57 -11.20 -20.05
C VAL A 2 6.03 -10.72 -21.39
N VAL A 3 4.75 -10.96 -21.64
CA VAL A 3 4.10 -10.72 -22.95
C VAL A 3 3.35 -9.39 -23.01
N PHE A 4 3.06 -8.78 -21.86
CA PHE A 4 2.32 -7.53 -21.77
C PHE A 4 2.68 -6.78 -20.47
N THR A 5 2.74 -5.45 -20.54
CA THR A 5 3.02 -4.58 -19.40
C THR A 5 2.05 -3.41 -19.39
N ALA A 6 1.33 -3.21 -18.30
CA ALA A 6 0.44 -2.08 -18.10
C ALA A 6 0.67 -1.46 -16.72
N ARG A 7 0.27 -0.19 -16.57
CA ARG A 7 0.40 0.56 -15.31
C ARG A 7 -0.82 0.43 -14.40
N ASP A 8 -1.95 0.06 -14.98
CA ASP A 8 -3.24 -0.01 -14.31
C ASP A 8 -3.67 -1.49 -14.21
N ALA A 9 -4.15 -1.87 -13.04
CA ALA A 9 -4.64 -3.21 -12.78
C ALA A 9 -5.90 -3.53 -13.60
N ASP A 10 -6.76 -2.56 -13.87
CA ASP A 10 -7.98 -2.79 -14.65
C ASP A 10 -7.65 -3.19 -16.08
N VAL A 11 -6.64 -2.55 -16.67
CA VAL A 11 -6.13 -2.93 -17.99
C VAL A 11 -5.57 -4.35 -17.95
N ILE A 12 -4.79 -4.71 -16.93
CA ILE A 12 -4.28 -6.09 -16.76
C ILE A 12 -5.43 -7.09 -16.68
N LYS A 13 -6.45 -6.81 -15.85
CA LYS A 13 -7.63 -7.67 -15.68
C LYS A 13 -8.37 -7.87 -17.00
N THR A 14 -8.57 -6.82 -17.81
CA THR A 14 -9.18 -6.94 -19.15
C THR A 14 -8.39 -7.90 -20.04
N TYR A 15 -7.06 -7.80 -20.06
CA TYR A 15 -6.24 -8.69 -20.90
C TYR A 15 -6.23 -10.14 -20.41
N VAL A 16 -6.33 -10.37 -19.10
CA VAL A 16 -6.52 -11.71 -18.54
C VAL A 16 -7.86 -12.30 -18.98
N ARG A 17 -8.95 -11.52 -18.94
CA ARG A 17 -10.30 -11.96 -19.34
C ARG A 17 -10.39 -12.40 -20.80
N ILE A 18 -9.62 -11.78 -21.70
CA ILE A 18 -9.58 -12.20 -23.11
C ILE A 18 -8.63 -13.39 -23.35
N GLY A 19 -8.09 -14.00 -22.30
CA GLY A 19 -7.25 -15.20 -22.40
C GLY A 19 -5.80 -14.93 -22.78
N MET A 20 -5.30 -13.69 -22.63
CA MET A 20 -3.90 -13.38 -22.96
C MET A 20 -2.90 -14.12 -22.05
N GLY A 21 -3.30 -14.43 -20.81
CA GLY A 21 -2.47 -15.17 -19.86
C GLY A 21 -2.81 -14.88 -18.40
N VAL A 22 -1.82 -15.04 -17.53
CA VAL A 22 -1.91 -14.77 -16.08
C VAL A 22 -1.45 -13.34 -15.78
N GLY A 23 -2.28 -12.59 -15.05
CA GLY A 23 -1.96 -11.25 -14.58
C GLY A 23 -1.36 -11.26 -13.18
N VAL A 24 -0.34 -10.42 -12.94
CA VAL A 24 0.20 -10.17 -11.60
C VAL A 24 -0.17 -8.74 -11.22
N VAL A 25 -0.97 -8.58 -10.16
CA VAL A 25 -1.46 -7.28 -9.68
C VAL A 25 -1.27 -7.20 -8.16
N ALA A 26 -1.32 -5.97 -7.61
CA ALA A 26 -1.36 -5.79 -6.16
C ALA A 26 -2.64 -6.42 -5.61
N SER A 27 -2.56 -7.05 -4.43
CA SER A 27 -3.71 -7.68 -3.76
C SER A 27 -4.92 -6.74 -3.77
N MET A 28 -4.75 -5.51 -3.30
CA MET A 28 -5.79 -4.48 -3.21
C MET A 28 -6.54 -4.14 -4.51
N ALA A 29 -6.03 -4.55 -5.68
CA ALA A 29 -6.65 -4.28 -6.98
C ALA A 29 -7.56 -5.42 -7.47
N SER A 30 -7.64 -6.53 -6.75
CA SER A 30 -8.66 -7.56 -6.95
C SER A 30 -9.90 -7.17 -6.14
N GLU A 31 -11.05 -7.12 -6.79
CA GLU A 31 -12.30 -6.72 -6.14
C GLU A 31 -13.17 -7.95 -5.87
N CYS A 32 -14.03 -7.90 -4.84
CA CYS A 32 -14.96 -8.99 -4.55
C CYS A 32 -15.95 -9.25 -5.71
N ASP A 33 -16.18 -8.21 -6.51
CA ASP A 33 -17.10 -8.22 -7.64
C ASP A 33 -16.46 -8.81 -8.92
N ASP A 34 -15.14 -9.04 -8.93
CA ASP A 34 -14.41 -9.70 -10.02
C ASP A 34 -14.70 -11.23 -10.03
N THR A 35 -15.97 -11.62 -10.11
CA THR A 35 -16.44 -13.03 -10.02
C THR A 35 -15.96 -13.93 -11.16
N ASP A 36 -15.53 -13.34 -12.27
CA ASP A 36 -15.01 -14.03 -13.45
C ASP A 36 -13.49 -14.28 -13.39
N LEU A 37 -12.82 -13.78 -12.35
CA LEU A 37 -11.40 -13.97 -12.10
C LEU A 37 -11.16 -14.68 -10.77
N THR A 38 -10.15 -15.54 -10.73
CA THR A 38 -9.71 -16.21 -9.49
C THR A 38 -8.39 -15.61 -9.05
N ALA A 39 -8.39 -14.95 -7.88
CA ALA A 39 -7.18 -14.45 -7.25
C ALA A 39 -6.41 -15.61 -6.59
N ILE A 40 -5.09 -15.65 -6.81
CA ILE A 40 -4.19 -16.61 -6.16
C ILE A 40 -3.18 -15.82 -5.35
N ASP A 41 -3.06 -16.15 -4.05
CA ASP A 41 -2.07 -15.53 -3.18
C ASP A 41 -0.65 -15.87 -3.64
N ALA A 42 0.17 -14.83 -3.79
CA ALA A 42 1.56 -14.93 -4.20
C ALA A 42 2.52 -14.60 -3.04
N THR A 43 2.04 -14.66 -1.79
CA THR A 43 2.87 -14.46 -0.60
C THR A 43 4.07 -15.43 -0.61
N GLY A 44 5.27 -14.88 -0.42
CA GLY A 44 6.53 -15.63 -0.50
C GLY A 44 7.17 -15.70 -1.88
N LEU A 45 6.43 -15.35 -2.95
CA LEU A 45 7.00 -15.21 -4.30
C LEU A 45 7.56 -13.81 -4.56
N PHE A 46 6.93 -12.80 -3.96
CA PHE A 46 7.34 -11.40 -4.10
C PHE A 46 7.66 -10.77 -2.74
N PRO A 47 8.62 -9.83 -2.69
CA PRO A 47 8.82 -9.03 -1.50
C PRO A 47 7.59 -8.16 -1.23
N ARG A 48 7.39 -7.82 0.05
CA ARG A 48 6.34 -6.87 0.43
C ARG A 48 6.72 -5.48 -0.09
N LEU A 49 5.74 -4.79 -0.67
CA LEU A 49 5.89 -3.41 -1.12
C LEU A 49 5.24 -2.47 -0.12
N THR A 50 5.94 -1.41 0.25
CA THR A 50 5.46 -0.36 1.15
C THR A 50 5.05 0.86 0.34
N THR A 51 3.84 1.36 0.57
CA THR A 51 3.36 2.63 0.01
C THR A 51 3.76 3.78 0.92
N TRP A 52 4.43 4.79 0.36
CA TRP A 52 4.93 5.95 1.09
C TRP A 52 4.11 7.20 0.78
N VAL A 53 3.96 8.07 1.79
CA VAL A 53 3.42 9.42 1.64
C VAL A 53 4.58 10.39 1.77
N GLY A 54 4.79 11.24 0.77
CA GLY A 54 5.85 12.23 0.75
C GLY A 54 5.31 13.64 0.63
N PHE A 55 5.89 14.57 1.36
CA PHE A 55 5.64 16.00 1.23
C PHE A 55 6.96 16.79 1.24
N PRO A 56 7.02 17.97 0.63
CA PRO A 56 8.23 18.80 0.64
C PRO A 56 8.56 19.27 2.07
N ARG A 57 9.84 19.17 2.47
CA ARG A 57 10.30 19.57 3.82
C ARG A 57 10.17 21.08 4.09
N ASP A 58 10.20 21.89 3.04
CA ASP A 58 10.06 23.34 3.09
C ASP A 58 8.60 23.80 3.23
N LYS A 59 7.63 22.88 3.13
CA LYS A 59 6.21 23.21 3.27
C LYS A 59 5.73 23.01 4.70
N VAL A 60 5.11 24.06 5.23
CA VAL A 60 4.31 23.97 6.45
C VAL A 60 3.04 23.17 6.17
N LEU A 61 2.92 22.01 6.82
CA LEU A 61 1.72 21.18 6.77
C LEU A 61 0.53 21.95 7.37
N ARG A 62 -0.53 22.08 6.58
CA ARG A 62 -1.79 22.66 7.05
C ARG A 62 -2.61 21.58 7.76
N ARG A 63 -3.53 22.01 8.63
CA ARG A 63 -4.40 21.11 9.41
C ARG A 63 -5.08 20.04 8.54
N TYR A 64 -5.69 20.43 7.43
CA TYR A 64 -6.36 19.48 6.52
C TYR A 64 -5.40 18.47 5.87
N MET A 65 -4.11 18.80 5.71
CA MET A 65 -3.11 17.88 5.16
C MET A 65 -2.78 16.79 6.18
N VAL A 66 -2.65 17.18 7.45
CA VAL A 66 -2.41 16.25 8.56
C VAL A 66 -3.62 15.34 8.74
N GLU A 67 -4.83 15.90 8.74
CA GLU A 67 -6.08 15.12 8.80
C GLU A 67 -6.22 14.16 7.61
N PHE A 68 -5.76 14.54 6.41
CA PHE A 68 -5.74 13.64 5.25
C PHE A 68 -4.76 12.47 5.41
N ILE A 69 -3.56 12.74 5.94
CA ILE A 69 -2.55 11.70 6.18
C ILE A 69 -3.06 10.69 7.21
N GLU A 70 -3.68 11.19 8.29
CA GLU A 70 -4.31 10.36 9.33
C GLU A 70 -5.46 9.51 8.75
N LEU A 71 -6.30 10.08 7.88
CA LEU A 71 -7.38 9.35 7.21
C LEU A 71 -6.85 8.23 6.30
N LEU A 72 -5.75 8.48 5.60
CA LEU A 72 -5.13 7.50 4.71
C LEU A 72 -4.49 6.34 5.50
N ALA A 73 -3.87 6.67 6.62
CA ALA A 73 -3.08 5.76 7.44
C ALA A 73 -3.23 6.13 8.92
N GLY A 74 -4.17 5.47 9.61
CA GLY A 74 -4.48 5.79 11.02
C GLY A 74 -3.35 5.56 12.03
N HIS A 75 -2.23 4.96 11.63
CA HIS A 75 -1.02 4.86 12.46
C HIS A 75 -0.14 6.12 12.38
N LEU A 76 -0.40 7.04 11.44
CA LEU A 76 0.30 8.30 11.26
C LEU A 76 -0.43 9.41 12.02
N THR A 77 -0.25 9.46 13.35
CA THR A 77 -0.92 10.47 14.17
C THR A 77 -0.41 11.89 13.85
N PRO A 78 -1.20 12.93 14.12
CA PRO A 78 -0.78 14.32 13.89
C PRO A 78 0.55 14.69 14.54
N GLU A 79 0.84 14.14 15.72
CA GLU A 79 2.09 14.34 16.45
C GLU A 79 3.27 13.71 15.71
N LEU A 80 3.10 12.47 15.25
CA LEU A 80 4.13 11.74 14.53
C LEU A 80 4.44 12.37 13.17
N VAL A 81 3.40 12.88 12.49
CA VAL A 81 3.55 13.63 11.23
C VAL A 81 4.27 14.96 11.46
N ALA A 82 3.97 15.65 12.56
CA ALA A 82 4.67 16.89 12.93
C ALA A 82 6.15 16.65 13.26
N GLU A 83 6.46 15.55 13.96
CA GLU A 83 7.83 15.14 14.25
C GLU A 83 8.58 14.71 12.98
N ALA A 84 7.94 13.96 12.09
CA ALA A 84 8.52 13.63 10.79
C ALA A 84 8.80 14.87 9.92
N ALA A 85 8.00 15.93 10.07
CA ALA A 85 8.20 17.19 9.35
C ALA A 85 9.39 18.02 9.87
N THR A 86 9.83 17.82 11.12
CA THR A 86 11.01 18.50 11.68
C THR A 86 12.31 17.74 11.45
N ALA A 87 12.24 16.46 11.07
CA ALA A 87 13.40 15.64 10.76
C ALA A 87 14.26 16.26 9.65
N GLY A 88 15.58 16.25 9.83
CA GLY A 88 16.55 16.85 8.91
C GLY A 88 16.93 15.95 7.74
N SER A 89 16.70 14.64 7.87
CA SER A 89 17.16 13.63 6.90
C SER A 89 16.10 12.54 6.68
N GLN A 90 16.30 11.69 5.66
CA GLN A 90 15.46 10.51 5.46
C GLN A 90 15.77 9.42 6.51
N GLU A 91 17.01 9.34 6.96
CA GLU A 91 17.45 8.36 7.97
C GLU A 91 16.76 8.58 9.32
N GLU A 92 16.60 9.84 9.74
CA GLU A 92 15.82 10.19 10.94
C GLU A 92 14.34 9.81 10.81
N VAL A 93 13.76 10.02 9.63
CA VAL A 93 12.38 9.61 9.32
C VAL A 93 12.27 8.09 9.41
N ASP A 94 13.18 7.35 8.79
CA ASP A 94 13.15 5.89 8.80
C ASP A 94 13.32 5.33 10.22
N ALA A 95 14.16 5.95 11.05
CA ALA A 95 14.31 5.60 12.46
C ALA A 95 13.03 5.87 13.27
N LEU A 96 12.34 6.99 12.99
CA LEU A 96 11.06 7.33 13.62
C LEU A 96 9.98 6.28 13.30
N PHE A 97 9.91 5.78 12.07
CA PHE A 97 8.91 4.80 11.65
C PHE A 97 9.34 3.33 11.84
N GLY A 98 10.62 3.06 12.11
CA GLY A 98 11.18 1.71 12.10
C GLY A 98 10.62 0.74 13.14
N HIS A 99 9.95 1.24 14.18
CA HIS A 99 9.33 0.44 15.22
C HIS A 99 7.83 0.18 15.00
N LEU A 100 7.23 0.80 13.97
CA LEU A 100 5.81 0.70 13.72
C LEU A 100 5.46 -0.53 12.89
N GLN A 101 4.42 -1.24 13.30
CA GLN A 101 3.82 -2.29 12.49
C GLN A 101 2.90 -1.64 11.46
N LEU A 102 3.29 -1.74 10.19
CA LEU A 102 2.51 -1.20 9.08
C LEU A 102 1.31 -2.11 8.78
N PRO A 103 0.13 -1.52 8.50
CA PRO A 103 -1.05 -2.30 8.15
C PRO A 103 -0.85 -3.01 6.80
N LEU A 104 -1.34 -4.24 6.71
CA LEU A 104 -1.42 -4.98 5.46
C LEU A 104 -2.73 -4.63 4.75
N ARG A 105 -2.65 -4.27 3.47
CA ARG A 105 -3.82 -4.03 2.63
C ARG A 105 -4.10 -5.29 1.79
N GLY A 106 -5.28 -5.86 1.97
CA GLY A 106 -5.77 -7.06 1.29
C GLY A 106 -7.26 -6.92 0.91
N VAL A 107 -7.75 -7.93 0.20
CA VAL A 107 -9.09 -7.96 -0.42
C VAL A 107 -10.09 -8.67 0.49
N CYS A 108 -11.38 -8.31 0.36
CA CYS A 108 -12.55 -8.97 0.93
C CYS A 108 -12.31 -9.60 2.32
N ALA A 109 -12.36 -8.76 3.37
CA ALA A 109 -12.40 -9.10 4.78
C ALA A 109 -12.03 -10.55 5.18
N ASP A 110 -10.78 -10.75 5.61
CA ASP A 110 -10.58 -11.31 6.94
C ASP A 110 -10.36 -10.12 7.90
N ASP A 111 -11.45 -9.40 8.21
CA ASP A 111 -11.52 -8.71 9.50
C ASP A 111 -11.63 -9.82 10.54
N ASP A 112 -10.48 -10.16 11.12
CA ASP A 112 -10.22 -11.02 12.28
C ASP A 112 -9.21 -12.13 11.96
N ASN A 113 -7.91 -11.85 12.13
CA ASN A 113 -7.06 -12.54 13.11
C ASN A 113 -5.56 -12.21 12.93
N ALA A 114 -4.97 -11.74 14.03
CA ALA A 114 -3.58 -11.93 14.45
C ALA A 114 -2.45 -11.32 13.61
N THR A 115 -1.77 -10.37 14.23
CA THR A 115 -0.47 -10.63 14.88
C THR A 115 0.18 -11.97 14.49
N LYS A 116 0.66 -12.12 13.26
CA LYS A 116 1.63 -13.17 12.92
C LYS A 116 2.98 -12.52 12.68
N LYS A 117 3.70 -12.44 13.80
CA LYS A 117 5.17 -12.56 13.86
C LYS A 117 5.68 -13.42 12.70
N THR A 118 6.54 -12.84 11.89
CA THR A 118 7.89 -13.34 11.56
C THR A 118 8.63 -12.27 10.80
#